data_AF-A0A6G4AG58-F1
#
_entry.id   AF-A0A6G4AG58-F1
#
_cell.length_a   1.000
_cell.length_b   1.000
_cell.length_c   1.000
_cell.angle_alpha   90.00
_cell.angle_beta   90.00
_cell.angle_gamma   90.00
#
_symmetry.space_group_name_H-M   'P 1'
#
loop_
_entity.id
_entity.type
_entity.pdbx_description
1 polymer ?
#
loop_
_entity_poly.entity_id
_entity_poly.type
_entity_poly.pdbx_seq_one_letter_code
_entity_poly.pdbx_strand_id
1 'polypeptide(L)'
;MPAAYALAHLHGRSPHPDVIEYLERIQSTLDPFHGRFLIHGDTFEVVEGEWPGSVVLIEFPGGVADAREWYASAAYQDILALRTDHIEGDVILAQGVGPGYDPLKRAEKLRSADPSGYAH
;
A
#
# COMPACT_ATOMS: atom_id res chain seq x y z
N MET A 1 3.24 -8.88 16.09
CA MET A 1 4.00 -7.97 15.20
C MET A 1 3.02 -6.98 14.61
N PRO A 2 3.42 -5.74 14.26
CA PRO A 2 2.48 -4.83 13.60
C PRO A 2 2.11 -5.38 12.22
N ALA A 3 0.87 -5.14 11.80
CA ALA A 3 0.44 -5.43 10.44
C ALA A 3 1.32 -4.67 9.43
N ALA A 4 1.32 -5.13 8.19
CA ALA A 4 1.87 -4.38 7.07
C ALA A 4 0.77 -3.97 6.11
N TYR A 5 1.07 -3.00 5.26
CA TYR A 5 0.16 -2.45 4.30
C TYR A 5 0.80 -2.39 2.93
N ALA A 6 0.11 -2.86 1.89
CA ALA A 6 0.40 -2.46 0.53
C ALA A 6 -0.44 -1.22 0.22
N LEU A 7 0.23 -0.10 -0.09
CA LEU A 7 -0.40 1.13 -0.55
C LEU A 7 -0.06 1.30 -2.01
N ALA A 8 -1.07 1.47 -2.85
CA ALA A 8 -0.92 1.84 -4.25
C ALA A 8 -1.59 3.19 -4.49
N HIS A 9 -0.83 4.14 -5.01
CA HIS A 9 -1.35 5.38 -5.58
C HIS A 9 -1.43 5.19 -7.09
N LEU A 10 -2.64 5.09 -7.63
CA LEU A 10 -2.89 4.69 -9.02
C LEU A 10 -3.50 5.82 -9.82
N HIS A 11 -2.98 6.07 -11.02
CA HIS A 11 -3.43 7.14 -11.92
C HIS A 11 -3.32 6.69 -13.39
N GLY A 12 -3.75 7.56 -14.31
CA GLY A 12 -3.63 7.30 -15.75
C GLY A 12 -4.44 6.09 -16.24
N ARG A 13 -5.48 5.66 -15.50
CA ARG A 13 -6.26 4.46 -15.83
C ARG A 13 -6.96 4.61 -17.18
N SER A 14 -6.68 3.68 -18.09
CA SER A 14 -7.44 3.50 -19.33
C SER A 14 -8.43 2.34 -19.17
N PRO A 15 -9.70 2.46 -19.63
CA PRO A 15 -10.63 1.34 -19.62
C PRO A 15 -10.12 0.18 -20.48
N HIS A 16 -9.94 -1.00 -19.88
CA HIS A 16 -9.47 -2.19 -20.58
C HIS A 16 -9.99 -3.49 -19.92
N PRO A 17 -10.34 -4.55 -20.68
CA PRO A 17 -10.80 -5.83 -20.13
C PRO A 17 -9.82 -6.48 -19.13
N ASP A 18 -8.51 -6.39 -19.38
CA ASP A 18 -7.48 -6.92 -18.47
C ASP A 18 -7.61 -6.37 -17.05
N VAL A 19 -8.01 -5.10 -16.91
CA VAL A 19 -8.21 -4.49 -15.59
C VAL A 19 -9.40 -5.13 -14.87
N ILE A 20 -10.44 -5.53 -15.60
CA ILE A 20 -11.57 -6.28 -15.02
C ILE A 20 -11.11 -7.67 -14.60
N GLU A 21 -10.37 -8.37 -15.45
CA GLU A 21 -9.82 -9.69 -15.13
C GLU A 21 -8.90 -9.64 -13.91
N TYR A 22 -8.05 -8.61 -13.80
CA TYR A 22 -7.22 -8.37 -12.61
C TYR A 22 -8.08 -8.28 -11.34
N LEU A 23 -9.16 -7.48 -11.38
CA LEU A 23 -10.06 -7.30 -10.23
C LEU A 23 -10.81 -8.59 -9.85
N GLU A 24 -11.13 -9.43 -10.83
CA GLU A 24 -11.78 -10.73 -10.59
C GLU A 24 -10.82 -11.75 -9.94
N ARG A 25 -9.51 -11.66 -10.22
CA ARG A 25 -8.50 -12.63 -9.78
C ARG A 25 -7.77 -12.23 -8.51
N ILE A 26 -7.59 -10.93 -8.26
CA ILE A 26 -6.70 -10.39 -7.23
C ILE A 26 -6.97 -10.94 -5.82
N GLN A 27 -8.24 -11.08 -5.42
CA GLN A 27 -8.59 -11.54 -4.07
C GLN A 27 -8.07 -12.96 -3.81
N SER A 28 -8.17 -13.85 -4.79
CA SER A 28 -7.68 -15.23 -4.64
C SER A 28 -6.16 -15.31 -4.40
N THR A 29 -5.40 -14.32 -4.87
CA THR A 29 -3.95 -14.23 -4.61
C THR A 29 -3.64 -13.75 -3.19
N LEU A 30 -4.55 -12.97 -2.59
CA LEU A 30 -4.41 -12.38 -1.26
C LEU A 30 -4.82 -13.33 -0.14
N ASP A 31 -5.82 -14.18 -0.39
CA ASP A 31 -6.42 -15.08 0.62
C ASP A 31 -5.39 -15.94 1.38
N PRO A 32 -4.36 -16.55 0.74
CA PRO A 32 -3.34 -17.33 1.44
C PRO A 32 -2.49 -16.52 2.44
N PHE A 33 -2.42 -15.20 2.26
CA PHE A 33 -1.64 -14.27 3.08
C PHE A 33 -2.53 -13.42 4.00
N HIS A 34 -3.81 -13.81 4.12
CA HIS A 34 -4.83 -13.08 4.88
C HIS A 34 -4.93 -11.59 4.47
N GLY A 35 -4.62 -11.27 3.22
CA GLY A 35 -4.62 -9.92 2.67
C GLY A 35 -6.04 -9.39 2.52
N ARG A 36 -6.29 -8.15 2.97
CA ARG A 36 -7.64 -7.53 2.96
C ARG A 36 -7.61 -6.13 2.41
N PHE A 37 -8.49 -5.82 1.45
CA PHE A 37 -8.71 -4.44 1.03
C PHE A 37 -9.34 -3.62 2.16
N LEU A 38 -8.72 -2.49 2.48
CA LEU A 38 -9.23 -1.47 3.40
C LEU A 38 -9.74 -0.24 2.65
N ILE A 39 -9.05 0.15 1.57
CA ILE A 39 -9.45 1.23 0.66
C ILE A 39 -9.25 0.73 -0.77
N HIS A 40 -10.20 1.00 -1.66
CA HIS A 40 -10.06 0.67 -3.07
C HIS A 40 -10.85 1.65 -3.95
N GLY A 41 -10.17 2.63 -4.53
CA GLY A 41 -10.75 3.55 -5.51
C GLY A 41 -10.54 5.02 -5.19
N ASP A 42 -11.47 5.85 -5.64
CA ASP A 42 -11.43 7.32 -5.64
C ASP A 42 -12.46 7.96 -4.70
N THR A 43 -13.14 7.16 -3.87
CA THR A 43 -14.14 7.66 -2.92
C THR A 43 -13.45 8.18 -1.65
N PHE A 44 -12.88 9.38 -1.71
CA PHE A 44 -12.28 10.10 -0.59
C PHE A 44 -12.38 11.62 -0.77
N GLU A 45 -12.13 12.36 0.32
CA GLU A 45 -12.01 13.82 0.31
C GLU A 45 -10.54 14.23 0.39
N VAL A 46 -10.10 15.10 -0.51
CA VAL A 46 -8.78 15.74 -0.42
C VAL A 46 -8.89 16.95 0.48
N VAL A 47 -8.44 16.81 1.74
CA VAL A 47 -8.52 17.87 2.75
C VAL A 47 -7.37 18.89 2.61
N GLU A 48 -6.18 18.44 2.18
CA GLU A 48 -5.00 19.27 1.94
C GLU A 48 -4.25 18.82 0.68
N GLY A 49 -3.78 19.77 -0.14
CA GLY A 49 -2.98 19.51 -1.34
C GLY A 49 -3.78 19.01 -2.55
N GLU A 50 -3.14 18.19 -3.38
CA GLU A 50 -3.75 17.55 -4.56
C GLU A 50 -3.46 16.04 -4.51
N TRP A 51 -4.46 15.24 -4.89
CA TRP A 51 -4.33 13.78 -5.00
C TRP A 51 -4.94 13.30 -6.32
N PRO A 52 -4.16 13.25 -7.41
CA PRO A 52 -4.66 12.76 -8.68
C PRO A 52 -4.87 11.24 -8.65
N GLY A 53 -6.00 10.76 -9.18
CA GLY A 53 -6.26 9.32 -9.32
C GLY A 53 -6.90 8.69 -8.08
N SER A 54 -6.47 7.48 -7.74
CA SER A 54 -7.11 6.60 -6.76
C SER A 54 -6.10 6.04 -5.77
N VAL A 55 -6.60 5.54 -4.63
CA VAL A 55 -5.79 4.86 -3.63
C VAL A 55 -6.31 3.44 -3.39
N VAL A 56 -5.38 2.50 -3.28
CA VAL A 56 -5.64 1.14 -2.82
C VAL A 56 -4.82 0.91 -1.57
N LEU A 57 -5.46 0.43 -0.51
CA LEU A 57 -4.81 0.05 0.74
C LEU A 57 -5.20 -1.40 1.06
N ILE A 58 -4.21 -2.28 1.19
CA ILE A 58 -4.39 -3.68 1.55
C ILE A 58 -3.64 -3.94 2.85
N GLU A 59 -4.30 -4.53 3.84
CA GLU A 59 -3.69 -4.95 5.10
C GLU A 59 -3.24 -6.41 5.04
N PHE A 60 -2.06 -6.67 5.60
CA PHE A 60 -1.48 -8.00 5.85
C PHE A 60 -1.27 -8.18 7.36
N PRO A 61 -2.16 -8.92 8.05
CA PRO A 61 -2.06 -9.13 9.49
C PRO A 61 -0.78 -9.85 9.95
N GLY A 62 -0.20 -10.73 9.12
CA GLY A 62 1.08 -11.39 9.42
C GLY A 62 2.30 -10.49 9.27
N GLY A 63 2.11 -9.24 8.82
CA GLY A 63 3.15 -8.24 8.74
C GLY A 63 3.85 -8.20 7.39
N VAL A 64 5.06 -7.63 7.38
CA VAL A 64 5.77 -7.31 6.13
C VAL A 64 6.27 -8.55 5.38
N ALA A 65 6.41 -9.68 6.07
CA ALA A 65 6.77 -10.95 5.43
C ALA A 65 5.66 -11.41 4.48
N ASP A 66 4.44 -11.55 4.98
CA ASP A 66 3.26 -11.92 4.19
C ASP A 66 3.03 -10.98 3.01
N ALA A 67 3.16 -9.67 3.22
CA ALA A 67 3.02 -8.68 2.13
C ALA A 67 4.06 -8.89 1.02
N ARG A 68 5.31 -9.22 1.38
CA ARG A 68 6.39 -9.50 0.42
C ARG A 68 6.19 -10.84 -0.28
N GLU A 69 5.81 -11.86 0.46
CA GLU A 69 5.56 -13.20 -0.08
C GLU A 69 4.36 -13.20 -1.02
N TRP A 70 3.29 -12.46 -0.69
CA TRP A 70 2.18 -12.21 -1.59
C TRP A 70 2.64 -11.55 -2.89
N TYR A 71 3.37 -10.42 -2.78
CA TYR A 71 3.83 -9.70 -3.96
C TYR A 71 4.77 -10.55 -4.83
N ALA A 72 5.61 -11.38 -4.22
CA ALA A 72 6.52 -12.29 -4.92
C ALA A 72 5.86 -13.61 -5.38
N SER A 73 4.61 -13.87 -4.98
CA SER A 73 3.94 -15.14 -5.27
C SER A 73 3.69 -15.30 -6.77
N ALA A 74 3.82 -16.54 -7.26
CA ALA A 74 3.53 -16.85 -8.66
C ALA A 74 2.11 -16.42 -9.05
N ALA A 75 1.12 -16.69 -8.19
CA ALA A 75 -0.27 -16.35 -8.44
C ALA A 75 -0.50 -14.83 -8.63
N TYR A 76 0.18 -13.98 -7.85
CA TYR A 76 0.08 -12.52 -8.02
C TYR A 76 0.88 -12.03 -9.22
N GLN A 77 2.10 -12.55 -9.42
CA GLN A 77 2.94 -12.19 -10.55
C GLN A 77 2.26 -12.54 -11.89
N ASP A 78 1.52 -13.64 -11.96
CA ASP A 78 0.76 -14.06 -13.15
C ASP A 78 -0.33 -13.07 -13.57
N ILE A 79 -0.81 -12.21 -12.66
CA ILE A 79 -1.85 -11.21 -12.95
C ILE A 79 -1.35 -9.77 -12.93
N LEU A 80 -0.11 -9.53 -12.53
CA LEU A 80 0.40 -8.18 -12.30
C LEU A 80 0.34 -7.31 -13.56
N ALA A 81 0.73 -7.87 -14.71
CA ALA A 81 0.75 -7.19 -16.01
C ALA A 81 -0.64 -6.69 -16.45
N LEU A 82 -1.71 -7.44 -16.11
CA LEU A 82 -3.10 -7.07 -16.41
C LEU A 82 -3.48 -5.69 -15.83
N ARG A 83 -2.82 -5.26 -14.76
CA ARG A 83 -2.97 -3.92 -14.18
C ARG A 83 -1.89 -2.97 -14.68
N THR A 84 -0.61 -3.36 -14.60
CA THR A 84 0.51 -2.42 -14.81
C THR A 84 0.60 -1.89 -16.23
N ASP A 85 0.10 -2.64 -17.21
CA ASP A 85 0.14 -2.22 -18.61
C ASP A 85 -0.92 -1.15 -18.93
N HIS A 86 -1.93 -0.98 -18.07
CA HIS A 86 -3.09 -0.11 -18.31
C HIS A 86 -3.33 0.95 -17.22
N ILE A 87 -2.61 0.86 -16.09
CA ILE A 87 -2.73 1.75 -14.94
C ILE A 87 -1.35 2.04 -14.37
N GLU A 88 -0.94 3.30 -14.47
CA GLU A 88 0.26 3.81 -13.84
C GLU A 88 0.07 3.93 -12.32
N GLY A 89 1.18 3.85 -11.58
CA GLY A 89 1.14 4.17 -10.16
C GLY A 89 2.33 3.67 -9.38
N ASP A 90 2.45 4.23 -8.19
CA ASP A 90 3.47 3.87 -7.20
C ASP A 90 2.89 2.89 -6.19
N VAL A 91 3.62 1.81 -5.92
CA VAL A 91 3.22 0.79 -4.94
C VAL A 91 4.32 0.66 -3.89
N ILE A 92 3.96 0.78 -2.62
CA ILE A 92 4.87 0.54 -1.50
C ILE A 92 4.33 -0.55 -0.58
N LEU A 93 5.24 -1.31 0.02
CA LEU A 93 4.96 -2.18 1.16
C LEU A 93 5.47 -1.48 2.42
N ALA A 94 4.56 -1.04 3.28
CA ALA A 94 4.86 -0.29 4.48
C ALA A 94 4.57 -1.13 5.73
N GLN A 95 5.48 -1.10 6.70
CA GLN A 95 5.19 -1.66 8.01
C GLN A 95 4.30 -0.68 8.79
N GLY A 96 3.20 -1.20 9.33
CA GLY A 96 2.33 -0.47 10.24
C GLY A 96 3.02 -0.15 11.57
N VAL A 97 2.42 0.78 12.30
CA VAL A 97 2.80 1.05 13.70
C VAL A 97 1.82 0.34 14.63
N GLY A 98 2.29 -0.09 15.80
CA GLY A 98 1.44 -0.73 16.80
C GLY A 98 0.54 0.27 17.56
N PRO A 99 -0.45 -0.20 18.33
CA PRO A 99 -1.37 0.66 19.09
C PRO A 99 -0.69 1.55 20.15
N GLY A 100 0.54 1.19 20.55
CA GLY A 100 1.36 2.00 21.46
C GLY A 100 2.32 2.97 20.76
N TYR A 101 2.09 3.27 19.48
CA TYR A 101 2.91 4.24 18.76
C TYR A 101 2.83 5.62 19.40
N ASP A 102 4.00 6.22 19.64
CA ASP A 102 4.13 7.52 20.28
C ASP A 102 4.93 8.45 19.34
N PRO A 103 4.30 9.48 18.76
CA PRO A 103 4.98 10.41 17.87
C PRO A 103 6.04 11.25 18.60
N LEU A 104 5.95 11.45 19.93
CA LEU A 104 6.96 12.19 20.69
C LEU A 104 8.29 11.44 20.71
N LYS A 105 8.26 10.12 20.95
CA LYS A 105 9.46 9.27 20.89
C LYS A 105 10.12 9.30 19.52
N ARG A 106 9.32 9.38 18.45
CA ARG A 106 9.86 9.54 17.08
C ARG A 106 10.56 10.90 16.93
N ALA A 107 9.94 11.97 17.41
CA ALA A 107 10.53 13.31 17.35
C ALA A 107 11.85 13.40 18.14
N GLU A 108 11.89 12.84 19.35
CA GLU A 108 13.11 12.74 20.16
C GLU A 108 14.22 12.02 19.41
N LYS A 109 13.92 10.87 18.81
CA LYS A 109 14.88 10.11 18.00
C LYS A 109 15.43 10.93 16.82
N LEU A 110 14.58 11.70 16.13
CA LEU A 110 15.01 12.56 15.03
C LEU A 110 15.93 13.68 15.51
N ARG A 111 15.57 14.37 16.61
CA ARG A 111 16.42 15.41 17.20
C ARG A 111 17.77 14.85 17.68
N SER A 112 17.79 13.65 18.24
CA SER A 112 19.05 13.00 18.62
C SER A 112 19.91 12.59 17.42
N ALA A 113 19.30 12.29 16.27
CA ALA A 113 20.02 11.90 15.06
C ALA A 113 20.60 13.10 14.29
N ASP A 114 19.93 14.26 14.32
CA ASP A 114 20.43 15.52 13.76
C ASP A 114 20.15 16.70 14.70
N PRO A 115 20.96 16.87 15.77
CA PRO A 115 20.74 17.93 16.75
C PRO A 115 20.83 19.34 16.17
N SER A 116 21.66 19.54 15.13
CA SER A 116 21.86 20.84 14.48
C SER A 116 20.74 21.21 13.51
N GLY A 117 20.19 20.25 12.76
CA GLY A 117 19.13 20.48 11.78
C GLY A 117 17.75 20.69 12.41
N TYR A 118 17.57 20.27 13.66
CA TYR A 118 16.33 20.43 14.43
C TYR A 118 16.46 21.33 15.66
N ALA A 119 17.58 22.07 15.78
CA ALA A 119 17.67 23.16 16.74
C ALA A 119 16.78 24.32 16.26
N HIS A 120 15.88 24.78 17.13
CA HIS A 120 15.10 26.00 16.88
C HIS A 120 15.99 27.24 16.90
#